data_AF-A0AA96JWV1-F1
#
_entry.id   AF-A0AA96JWV1-F1
#
_cell.length_a   1.000
_cell.length_b   1.000
_cell.length_c   1.000
_cell.angle_alpha   90.00
_cell.angle_beta   90.00
_cell.angle_gamma   90.00
#
_symmetry.space_group_name_H-M   'P 1'
#
loop_
_entity.id
_entity.type
_entity.pdbx_description
1 polymer ?
#
loop_
_entity_poly.entity_id
_entity_poly.type
_entity_poly.pdbx_seq_one_letter_code
_entity_poly.pdbx_strand_id
1 'polypeptide(L)'
;MADDQQQRDRLLTLGFVGPIKRSTFQLHVPDLEAEALNDVFHWSSATRFQADRLRNDVAEELATLGRKRRHAARRMFTLTSTDEHLFLVAGANLRRVLIKVPRHLRKRLCVTKDFYRVVVLLRNIYEHWNELRPHIRAGTNDSKGTIAKLRKEFPAAEPWSFTIDRDQNEIILANVVNLRSFTHDLRRLESRVLRIERSRGRASTTMTSQKPF
;
A
#
# COMPACT_ATOMS: atom_id res chain seq x y z
N MET A 1 -35.83 46.66 -7.69
CA MET A 1 -35.98 45.38 -6.97
C MET A 1 -35.79 44.24 -7.95
N ALA A 2 -34.56 44.01 -8.40
CA ALA A 2 -34.23 43.01 -9.41
C ALA A 2 -32.77 42.50 -9.29
N ASP A 3 -32.23 42.44 -8.06
CA ASP A 3 -30.82 42.04 -7.83
C ASP A 3 -30.65 40.91 -6.79
N ASP A 4 -31.73 40.20 -6.41
CA ASP A 4 -31.66 39.15 -5.38
C ASP A 4 -31.78 37.71 -5.91
N GLN A 5 -31.69 37.49 -7.22
CA GLN A 5 -31.89 36.16 -7.83
C GLN A 5 -30.66 35.53 -8.48
N GLN A 6 -29.49 36.19 -8.48
CA GLN A 6 -28.25 35.63 -9.03
C GLN A 6 -27.32 34.96 -7.99
N GLN A 7 -27.76 34.86 -6.73
CA GLN A 7 -26.99 34.27 -5.65
C GLN A 7 -27.66 33.00 -5.08
N ARG A 8 -28.24 32.18 -5.96
CA ARG A 8 -28.60 30.80 -5.61
C ARG A 8 -27.40 29.91 -5.84
N ASP A 9 -26.67 29.72 -4.75
CA ASP A 9 -25.86 28.56 -4.41
C ASP A 9 -25.56 27.62 -5.57
N ARG A 10 -24.29 27.64 -6.03
CA ARG A 10 -23.67 26.48 -6.66
C ARG A 10 -23.60 25.37 -5.60
N LEU A 11 -24.73 24.74 -5.32
CA LEU A 11 -24.83 23.52 -4.52
C LEU A 11 -24.05 22.45 -5.27
N LEU A 12 -22.83 22.23 -4.82
CA LEU A 12 -21.96 21.18 -5.30
C LEU A 12 -22.50 19.87 -4.71
N THR A 13 -23.41 19.23 -5.44
CA THR A 13 -24.00 17.96 -5.03
C THR A 13 -22.95 16.86 -5.17
N LEU A 14 -22.23 16.57 -4.08
CA LEU A 14 -21.39 15.38 -3.98
C LEU A 14 -22.30 14.18 -3.70
N GLY A 15 -22.65 13.46 -4.76
CA GLY A 15 -23.33 12.18 -4.63
C GLY A 15 -22.38 11.11 -4.12
N PHE A 16 -22.78 10.38 -3.07
CA PHE A 16 -22.15 9.10 -2.75
C PHE A 16 -22.39 8.15 -3.92
N VAL A 17 -21.38 7.96 -4.77
CA VAL A 17 -21.33 6.79 -5.64
C VAL A 17 -21.13 5.62 -4.68
N GLY A 18 -22.20 4.84 -4.46
CA GLY A 18 -22.11 3.57 -3.73
C GLY A 18 -21.00 2.69 -4.32
N PRO A 19 -20.57 1.62 -3.63
CA PRO A 19 -19.52 0.76 -4.17
C PRO A 19 -19.88 0.39 -5.61
N ILE A 20 -18.93 0.55 -6.54
CA ILE A 20 -19.09 0.14 -7.93
C ILE A 20 -19.42 -1.35 -7.90
N LYS A 21 -20.72 -1.68 -7.84
CA LYS A 21 -21.23 -3.01 -8.07
C LYS A 21 -21.02 -3.20 -9.57
N ARG A 22 -19.94 -3.90 -9.94
CA ARG A 22 -19.66 -4.30 -11.31
C ARG A 22 -20.98 -4.79 -11.91
N SER A 23 -21.51 -4.05 -12.88
CA SER A 23 -22.60 -4.53 -13.72
C SER A 23 -22.11 -5.81 -14.37
N THR A 24 -22.77 -6.93 -14.07
CA THR A 24 -22.55 -8.26 -14.66
C THR A 24 -23.04 -8.36 -16.10
N PHE A 25 -23.00 -7.25 -16.87
CA PHE A 25 -23.18 -7.25 -18.31
C PHE A 25 -21.82 -6.96 -18.97
N GLN A 26 -20.96 -7.99 -19.02
CA GLN A 26 -19.75 -7.95 -19.85
C GLN A 26 -20.18 -8.10 -21.32
N LEU A 27 -20.42 -6.97 -21.99
CA LEU A 27 -20.69 -6.91 -23.44
C LEU A 27 -19.44 -7.26 -24.29
N HIS A 28 -18.25 -7.31 -23.69
CA HIS A 28 -16.99 -7.63 -24.35
C HIS A 28 -16.13 -8.58 -23.51
N VAL A 29 -15.31 -9.40 -24.18
CA VAL A 29 -14.31 -10.26 -23.55
C VAL A 29 -13.41 -9.40 -22.65
N PRO A 30 -13.26 -9.72 -21.35
CA PRO A 30 -12.47 -8.92 -20.44
C PRO A 30 -11.01 -8.87 -20.88
N ASP A 31 -10.47 -7.65 -21.03
CA ASP A 31 -9.04 -7.44 -21.24
C ASP A 31 -8.31 -7.75 -19.93
N LEU A 32 -7.91 -9.01 -19.78
CA LEU A 32 -7.24 -9.54 -18.59
C LEU A 32 -5.98 -8.74 -18.21
N GLU A 33 -5.32 -8.12 -19.19
CA GLU A 33 -4.16 -7.32 -18.91
C GLU A 33 -4.53 -5.94 -18.36
N ALA A 34 -5.58 -5.31 -18.91
CA ALA A 34 -6.11 -4.06 -18.37
C ALA A 34 -6.66 -4.26 -16.95
N GLU A 35 -7.33 -5.39 -16.69
CA GLU A 35 -7.75 -5.75 -15.33
C GLU A 35 -6.55 -5.92 -14.38
N ALA A 36 -5.50 -6.64 -14.81
CA ALA A 36 -4.31 -6.83 -14.00
C ALA A 36 -3.56 -5.50 -13.71
N LEU A 37 -3.53 -4.58 -14.67
CA LEU A 37 -2.93 -3.24 -14.47
C LEU A 37 -3.77 -2.39 -13.52
N ASN A 38 -5.10 -2.41 -13.65
CA ASN A 38 -6.01 -1.73 -12.73
C ASN A 38 -5.89 -2.26 -11.31
N ASP A 39 -5.79 -3.59 -11.14
CA ASP A 39 -5.58 -4.21 -9.84
C ASP A 39 -4.26 -3.73 -9.20
N VAL A 40 -3.17 -3.67 -9.98
CA VAL A 40 -1.89 -3.12 -9.50
C VAL A 40 -2.02 -1.65 -9.12
N PHE A 41 -2.69 -0.84 -9.93
CA PHE A 41 -2.90 0.59 -9.65
C PHE A 41 -3.73 0.80 -8.38
N HIS A 42 -4.83 0.06 -8.24
CA HIS A 42 -5.68 0.09 -7.07
C HIS A 42 -4.91 -0.27 -5.80
N TRP A 43 -4.24 -1.43 -5.77
CA TRP A 43 -3.55 -1.89 -4.58
C TRP A 43 -2.28 -1.09 -4.27
N SER A 44 -1.60 -0.50 -5.27
CA SER A 44 -0.50 0.44 -5.03
C SER A 44 -0.99 1.73 -4.39
N SER A 45 -2.06 2.31 -4.93
CA SER A 45 -2.69 3.52 -4.37
C SER A 45 -3.24 3.28 -2.97
N ALA A 46 -3.91 2.15 -2.74
CA ALA A 46 -4.43 1.76 -1.43
C ALA A 46 -3.30 1.58 -0.41
N THR A 47 -2.23 0.88 -0.79
CA THR A 47 -1.06 0.68 0.08
C THR A 47 -0.40 2.01 0.42
N ARG A 48 -0.27 2.92 -0.55
CA ARG A 48 0.29 4.26 -0.35
C ARG A 48 -0.57 5.08 0.61
N PHE A 49 -1.89 5.07 0.42
CA PHE A 49 -2.82 5.73 1.32
C PHE A 49 -2.69 5.23 2.77
N GLN A 50 -2.63 3.91 2.97
CA GLN A 50 -2.45 3.33 4.31
C GLN A 50 -1.09 3.69 4.91
N ALA A 51 -0.03 3.75 4.10
CA ALA A 51 1.29 4.18 4.57
C ALA A 51 1.28 5.65 5.01
N ASP A 52 0.66 6.54 4.23
CA ASP A 52 0.55 7.96 4.55
C ASP A 52 -0.31 8.18 5.81
N ARG A 53 -1.42 7.44 5.94
CA ARG A 53 -2.26 7.43 7.15
C ARG A 53 -1.49 6.98 8.38
N LEU A 54 -0.82 5.83 8.32
CA LEU A 54 0.02 5.32 9.41
C LEU A 54 1.10 6.33 9.83
N ARG A 55 1.73 7.02 8.86
CA ARG A 55 2.72 8.07 9.17
C ARG A 55 2.11 9.22 9.96
N ASN A 56 0.91 9.66 9.59
CA ASN A 56 0.21 10.74 10.28
C ASN A 56 -0.19 10.32 11.70
N ASP A 57 -0.77 9.12 11.85
CA ASP A 57 -1.24 8.60 13.14
C ASP A 57 -0.07 8.44 14.13
N VAL A 58 1.06 7.90 13.64
CA VAL A 58 2.30 7.79 14.44
C VAL A 58 2.88 9.17 14.76
N ALA A 59 2.82 10.14 13.85
CA ALA A 59 3.31 11.49 14.12
C ALA A 59 2.46 12.23 15.17
N GLU A 60 1.12 12.10 15.11
CA GLU A 60 0.17 12.70 16.05
C GLU A 60 0.29 12.11 17.46
N GLU A 61 0.14 10.81 17.56
CA GLU A 61 1.08 9.93 18.24
C GLU A 61 2.16 10.56 19.15
N LEU A 62 3.28 10.84 18.49
CA LEU A 62 4.53 11.34 19.07
C LEU A 62 4.48 12.81 19.47
N ALA A 63 3.59 13.60 18.85
CA ALA A 63 3.30 14.95 19.28
C ALA A 63 2.62 14.94 20.65
N THR A 64 1.62 14.06 20.82
CA THR A 64 0.82 13.93 22.04
C THR A 64 1.62 13.40 23.23
N LEU A 65 2.54 12.47 23.01
CA LEU A 65 3.42 11.94 24.06
C LEU A 65 4.47 12.94 24.61
N GLY A 66 4.61 14.12 24.00
CA GLY A 66 5.58 15.14 24.41
C GLY A 66 7.05 14.75 24.22
N ARG A 67 7.97 15.73 24.41
CA ARG A 67 9.43 15.55 24.25
C ARG A 67 10.06 14.57 25.26
N LYS A 68 9.37 14.20 26.35
CA LYS A 68 10.01 13.66 27.57
C LYS A 68 10.40 12.18 27.56
N ARG A 69 10.08 11.37 26.54
CA ARG A 69 10.62 9.99 26.40
C ARG A 69 10.76 9.51 24.94
N ARG A 70 11.02 10.43 24.01
CA ARG A 70 11.12 10.16 22.55
C ARG A 70 12.25 9.20 22.12
N HIS A 71 13.16 8.84 23.02
CA HIS A 71 14.27 7.92 22.73
C HIS A 71 14.01 6.48 23.14
N ALA A 72 13.04 6.23 24.02
CA ALA A 72 12.83 4.92 24.65
C ALA A 72 11.44 4.32 24.37
N ALA A 73 10.61 4.99 23.56
CA ALA A 73 9.30 4.49 23.18
C ALA A 73 9.43 3.38 22.12
N ARG A 74 10.01 2.22 22.50
CA ARG A 74 9.63 0.93 21.94
C ARG A 74 8.17 0.69 22.34
N ARG A 75 7.26 1.39 21.66
CA ARG A 75 5.85 1.38 22.02
C ARG A 75 5.26 0.03 21.63
N MET A 76 4.57 -0.62 22.57
CA MET A 76 3.75 -1.78 22.26
C MET A 76 2.49 -1.31 21.54
N PHE A 77 2.33 -1.70 20.27
CA PHE A 77 1.13 -1.94 19.43
C PHE A 77 -0.23 -1.22 19.64
N THR A 78 -0.51 -0.46 20.69
CA THR A 78 -1.91 -0.33 21.12
C THR A 78 -2.73 0.70 20.33
N LEU A 79 -2.16 1.79 19.83
CA LEU A 79 -2.97 2.85 19.19
C LEU A 79 -2.94 2.80 17.66
N THR A 80 -1.83 2.38 17.04
CA THR A 80 -1.65 2.33 15.58
C THR A 80 -1.74 0.93 14.98
N SER A 81 -2.00 -0.11 15.80
CA SER A 81 -2.00 -1.51 15.32
C SER A 81 -2.98 -1.76 14.18
N THR A 82 -4.11 -1.06 14.15
CA THR A 82 -5.08 -1.21 13.06
C THR A 82 -4.52 -0.66 11.76
N ASP A 83 -3.93 0.53 11.79
CA ASP A 83 -3.34 1.16 10.59
C ASP A 83 -2.10 0.40 10.10
N GLU A 84 -1.28 -0.11 11.02
CA GLU A 84 -0.18 -1.03 10.71
C GLU A 84 -0.70 -2.29 10.01
N HIS A 85 -1.74 -2.92 10.55
CA HIS A 85 -2.33 -4.12 9.96
C HIS A 85 -2.92 -3.83 8.57
N LEU A 86 -3.67 -2.74 8.40
CA LEU A 86 -4.24 -2.33 7.13
C LEU A 86 -3.16 -2.07 6.07
N PHE A 87 -2.07 -1.41 6.45
CA PHE A 87 -0.90 -1.22 5.60
C PHE A 87 -0.30 -2.56 5.14
N LEU A 88 -0.07 -3.48 6.08
CA LEU A 88 0.50 -4.80 5.79
C LEU A 88 -0.42 -5.66 4.90
N VAL A 89 -1.75 -5.59 5.13
CA VAL A 89 -2.76 -6.26 4.29
C VAL A 89 -2.78 -5.70 2.88
N ALA A 90 -2.81 -4.37 2.73
CA ALA A 90 -2.78 -3.73 1.42
C ALA A 90 -1.51 -4.10 0.65
N GLY A 91 -0.35 -4.04 1.29
CA GLY A 91 0.93 -4.41 0.67
C GLY A 91 1.02 -5.90 0.30
N ALA A 92 0.42 -6.79 1.09
CA ALA A 92 0.33 -8.21 0.74
C ALA A 92 -0.57 -8.46 -0.47
N ASN A 93 -1.70 -7.75 -0.59
CA ASN A 93 -2.56 -7.82 -1.77
C ASN A 93 -1.87 -7.23 -3.01
N LEU A 94 -1.14 -6.12 -2.86
CA LEU A 94 -0.30 -5.58 -3.93
C LEU A 94 0.69 -6.62 -4.47
N ARG A 95 1.37 -7.34 -3.58
CA ARG A 95 2.25 -8.45 -4.01
C ARG A 95 1.47 -9.53 -4.76
N ARG A 96 0.29 -9.93 -4.28
CA ARG A 96 -0.54 -10.95 -4.94
C ARG A 96 -0.91 -10.54 -6.36
N VAL A 97 -1.33 -9.30 -6.57
CA VAL A 97 -1.71 -8.82 -7.91
C VAL A 97 -0.49 -8.67 -8.83
N LEU A 98 0.66 -8.22 -8.31
CA LEU A 98 1.92 -8.18 -9.08
C LEU A 98 2.38 -9.55 -9.57
N ILE A 99 2.11 -10.62 -8.81
CA ILE A 99 2.38 -12.00 -9.23
C ILE A 99 1.43 -12.44 -10.36
N LYS A 100 0.20 -11.93 -10.40
CA LYS A 100 -0.80 -12.26 -11.42
C LYS A 100 -0.59 -11.52 -12.75
N VAL A 101 0.14 -10.41 -12.74
CA VAL A 101 0.45 -9.63 -13.96
C VAL A 101 1.09 -10.54 -15.04
N PRO A 102 0.73 -10.41 -16.33
CA PRO A 102 1.37 -11.13 -17.43
C PRO A 102 2.90 -10.95 -17.46
N ARG A 103 3.64 -12.01 -17.80
CA ARG A 103 5.12 -12.04 -17.73
C ARG A 103 5.79 -10.92 -18.51
N HIS A 104 5.25 -10.52 -19.67
CA HIS A 104 5.81 -9.47 -20.51
C HIS A 104 5.62 -8.06 -19.91
N LEU A 105 4.59 -7.84 -19.08
CA LEU A 105 4.39 -6.57 -18.36
C LEU A 105 5.19 -6.50 -17.06
N ARG A 106 5.46 -7.62 -16.38
CA ARG A 106 6.20 -7.65 -15.10
C ARG A 106 7.55 -6.93 -15.19
N LYS A 107 8.29 -7.10 -16.30
CA LYS A 107 9.58 -6.42 -16.53
C LYS A 107 9.43 -4.88 -16.54
N ARG A 108 8.30 -4.37 -17.04
CA ARG A 108 8.03 -2.92 -17.11
C ARG A 108 7.60 -2.33 -15.76
N LEU A 109 7.03 -3.15 -14.88
CA LEU A 109 6.58 -2.71 -13.56
C LEU A 109 7.72 -2.67 -12.51
N CYS A 110 8.80 -3.45 -12.70
CA CYS A 110 10.07 -3.40 -11.96
C CYS A 110 9.94 -3.02 -10.46
N VAL A 111 9.59 -3.99 -9.61
CA VAL A 111 9.44 -3.71 -8.18
C VAL A 111 10.45 -4.44 -7.32
N THR A 112 10.93 -3.77 -6.27
CA THR A 112 11.93 -4.25 -5.34
C THR A 112 11.40 -5.46 -4.57
N LYS A 113 11.99 -6.64 -4.81
CA LYS A 113 11.47 -7.92 -4.29
C LYS A 113 11.51 -8.02 -2.77
N ASP A 114 12.54 -7.46 -2.15
CA ASP A 114 12.80 -7.63 -0.72
C ASP A 114 11.77 -6.90 0.14
N PHE A 115 11.29 -5.74 -0.31
CA PHE A 115 10.25 -4.98 0.39
C PHE A 115 8.91 -5.73 0.48
N TYR A 116 8.48 -6.41 -0.57
CA TYR A 116 7.25 -7.19 -0.49
C TYR A 116 7.39 -8.47 0.33
N ARG A 117 8.60 -9.01 0.42
CA ARG A 117 8.87 -10.18 1.27
C ARG A 117 8.72 -9.79 2.73
N VAL A 118 9.33 -8.67 3.15
CA VAL A 118 9.21 -8.22 4.53
C VAL A 118 7.77 -7.86 4.90
N VAL A 119 7.03 -7.17 4.04
CA VAL A 119 5.61 -6.84 4.30
C VAL A 119 4.75 -8.09 4.47
N VAL A 120 4.96 -9.14 3.68
CA VAL A 120 4.23 -10.40 3.83
C VAL A 120 4.60 -11.12 5.13
N LEU A 121 5.88 -11.16 5.49
CA LEU A 121 6.32 -11.80 6.73
C LEU A 121 5.78 -11.05 7.95
N LEU A 122 5.84 -9.71 7.94
CA LEU A 122 5.27 -8.88 8.99
C LEU A 122 3.75 -9.06 9.07
N ARG A 123 3.03 -9.08 7.94
CA ARG A 123 1.58 -9.39 7.93
C ARG A 123 1.29 -10.72 8.62
N ASN A 124 1.98 -11.79 8.25
CA ASN A 124 1.76 -13.11 8.82
C ASN A 124 2.03 -13.11 10.34
N ILE A 125 3.04 -12.36 10.78
CA ILE A 125 3.33 -12.19 12.20
C ILE A 125 2.21 -11.46 12.93
N TYR A 126 1.66 -10.40 12.34
CA TYR A 126 0.52 -9.66 12.92
C TYR A 126 -0.74 -10.52 12.97
N GLU A 127 -1.06 -11.25 11.91
CA GLU A 127 -2.25 -12.13 11.84
C GLU A 127 -2.20 -13.27 12.86
N HIS A 128 -1.00 -13.76 13.19
CA HIS A 128 -0.79 -14.83 14.16
C HIS A 128 -0.08 -14.33 15.43
N TRP A 129 -0.27 -13.05 15.79
CA TRP A 129 0.49 -12.42 16.87
C TRP A 129 0.41 -13.17 18.19
N ASN A 130 -0.79 -13.64 18.57
CA ASN A 130 -0.98 -14.36 19.84
C ASN A 130 -0.20 -15.69 19.88
N GLU A 131 -0.11 -16.40 18.75
CA GLU A 131 0.66 -17.64 18.62
C GLU A 131 2.17 -17.37 18.60
N LEU A 132 2.60 -16.32 17.89
CA LEU A 132 4.01 -16.09 17.59
C LEU A 132 4.73 -15.22 18.63
N ARG A 133 4.00 -14.37 19.36
CA ARG A 133 4.55 -13.45 20.38
C ARG A 133 5.42 -14.15 21.42
N PRO A 134 5.07 -15.32 22.00
CA PRO A 134 5.93 -16.01 22.95
C PRO A 134 7.29 -16.37 22.36
N HIS A 135 7.31 -16.90 21.13
CA HIS A 135 8.53 -17.29 20.43
C HIS A 135 9.42 -16.08 20.08
N ILE A 136 8.77 -15.00 19.64
CA ILE A 136 9.44 -13.75 19.36
C ILE A 136 10.13 -13.20 20.62
N ARG A 137 9.43 -13.17 21.76
CA ARG A 137 9.95 -12.69 23.05
C ARG A 137 11.05 -13.57 23.62
N ALA A 138 10.90 -14.89 23.50
CA ALA A 138 11.85 -15.87 24.01
C ALA A 138 13.08 -16.05 23.10
N GLY A 139 13.13 -15.40 21.94
CA GLY A 139 14.22 -15.62 20.99
C GLY A 139 14.16 -16.97 20.27
N THR A 140 13.05 -17.71 20.37
CA THR A 140 12.90 -19.05 19.78
C THR A 140 12.23 -18.98 18.41
N ASN A 141 12.19 -20.11 17.69
CA ASN A 141 11.51 -20.22 16.40
C ASN A 141 10.11 -20.83 16.59
N ASP A 142 9.18 -20.45 15.73
CA ASP A 142 7.87 -21.10 15.61
C ASP A 142 7.96 -22.38 14.77
N SER A 143 7.01 -23.29 14.98
CA SER A 143 6.91 -24.55 14.21
C SER A 143 6.71 -24.32 12.70
N LYS A 144 6.03 -23.22 12.32
CA LYS A 144 5.79 -22.84 10.92
C LYS A 144 7.01 -22.16 10.27
N GLY A 145 8.07 -21.86 11.03
CA GLY A 145 9.31 -21.24 10.55
C GLY A 145 9.20 -19.77 10.11
N THR A 146 8.11 -19.09 10.43
CA THR A 146 7.87 -17.68 10.04
C THR A 146 8.89 -16.75 10.69
N ILE A 147 9.16 -16.93 11.99
CA ILE A 147 10.13 -16.16 12.77
C ILE A 147 11.55 -16.47 12.32
N ALA A 148 11.85 -17.76 12.09
CA ALA A 148 13.15 -18.19 11.59
C ALA A 148 13.45 -17.52 10.24
N LYS A 149 12.45 -17.47 9.36
CA LYS A 149 12.56 -16.80 8.05
C LYS A 149 12.72 -15.30 8.17
N LEU A 150 11.96 -14.64 9.06
CA LEU A 150 12.12 -13.21 9.32
C LEU A 150 13.54 -12.90 9.78
N ARG A 151 14.05 -13.59 10.80
CA ARG A 151 15.40 -13.34 11.33
C ARG A 151 16.50 -13.59 10.30
N LYS A 152 16.32 -14.59 9.43
CA LYS A 152 17.26 -14.89 8.36
C LYS A 152 17.27 -13.83 7.26
N GLU A 153 16.08 -13.40 6.81
CA GLU A 153 15.97 -12.45 5.69
C GLU A 153 16.13 -10.99 6.12
N PHE A 154 15.75 -10.67 7.36
CA PHE A 154 15.69 -9.33 7.90
C PHE A 154 16.15 -9.34 9.37
N PRO A 155 17.46 -9.49 9.64
CA PRO A 155 18.00 -9.67 10.99
C PRO A 155 17.77 -8.47 11.91
N ALA A 156 17.64 -7.27 11.36
CA ALA A 156 17.30 -6.06 12.11
C ALA A 156 15.81 -5.95 12.45
N ALA A 157 14.96 -6.84 11.93
CA ALA A 157 13.52 -6.73 12.09
C ALA A 157 13.08 -6.93 13.54
N GLU A 158 12.39 -5.92 14.07
CA GLU A 158 11.69 -5.97 15.35
C GLU A 158 10.19 -5.73 15.09
N PRO A 159 9.39 -6.78 14.77
CA PRO A 159 7.97 -6.68 14.38
C PRO A 159 7.04 -5.88 15.30
N TRP A 160 7.47 -5.54 16.50
CA TRP A 160 6.71 -4.81 17.51
C TRP A 160 7.19 -3.39 17.74
N SER A 161 8.09 -2.90 16.89
CA SER A 161 8.71 -1.60 17.04
C SER A 161 8.48 -0.75 15.80
N PHE A 162 8.50 0.55 16.02
CA PHE A 162 8.84 1.51 15.00
C PHE A 162 10.06 2.29 15.50
N THR A 163 10.93 2.66 14.58
CA THR A 163 12.00 3.61 14.85
C THR A 163 11.70 4.91 14.15
N ILE A 164 12.04 6.01 14.80
CA ILE A 164 12.01 7.34 14.20
C ILE A 164 13.45 7.64 13.83
N ASP A 165 13.75 7.61 12.53
CA ASP A 165 14.99 8.16 12.02
C ASP A 165 14.97 9.67 12.22
N ARG A 166 15.91 10.16 13.01
CA ARG A 166 15.97 11.56 13.47
C ARG A 166 16.49 12.49 12.41
N ASP A 167 17.40 12.00 11.58
CA ASP A 167 18.04 12.81 10.56
C ASP A 167 17.04 13.09 9.43
N GLN A 168 16.16 12.11 9.17
CA GLN A 168 15.16 12.18 8.11
C GLN A 168 13.75 12.52 8.61
N ASN A 169 13.55 12.57 9.93
CA ASN A 169 12.25 12.64 10.59
C ASN A 169 11.26 11.61 10.00
N GLU A 170 11.71 10.36 9.87
CA GLU A 170 11.01 9.32 9.15
C GLU A 170 10.67 8.12 10.02
N ILE A 171 9.53 7.50 9.74
CA ILE A 171 9.07 6.32 10.47
C ILE A 171 9.54 5.07 9.74
N ILE A 172 10.27 4.23 10.48
CA ILE A 172 10.74 2.92 10.03
C ILE A 172 9.95 1.86 10.80
N LEU A 173 9.01 1.23 10.12
CA LEU A 173 8.22 0.14 10.69
C LEU A 173 9.09 -1.12 10.84
N ALA A 174 9.00 -1.75 12.01
CA ALA A 174 9.75 -2.94 12.40
C ALA A 174 11.27 -2.83 12.18
N ASN A 175 11.85 -1.63 12.18
CA ASN A 175 13.26 -1.34 11.86
C ASN A 175 13.71 -1.72 10.45
N VAL A 176 12.78 -2.00 9.53
CA VAL A 176 13.11 -2.52 8.18
C VAL A 176 12.31 -1.87 7.06
N VAL A 177 11.12 -1.32 7.34
CA VAL A 177 10.28 -0.68 6.32
C VAL A 177 10.24 0.83 6.53
N ASN A 178 11.04 1.56 5.76
CA ASN A 178 10.98 3.02 5.70
C ASN A 178 9.74 3.45 4.87
N LEU A 179 8.76 4.07 5.53
CA LEU A 179 7.45 4.33 4.91
C LEU A 179 7.53 5.39 3.78
N ARG A 180 8.37 6.41 3.90
CA ARG A 180 8.60 7.39 2.83
C ARG A 180 9.27 6.82 1.59
N SER A 181 10.31 6.00 1.76
CA SER A 181 10.96 5.33 0.64
C SER A 181 9.97 4.43 -0.08
N PHE A 182 9.13 3.73 0.71
CA PHE A 182 8.10 2.85 0.17
C PHE A 182 7.01 3.60 -0.59
N THR A 183 6.47 4.69 -0.04
CA THR A 183 5.46 5.52 -0.73
C THR A 183 6.00 6.11 -2.03
N HIS A 184 7.27 6.50 -2.06
CA HIS A 184 7.93 6.96 -3.29
C HIS A 184 8.06 5.84 -4.34
N ASP A 185 8.43 4.63 -3.94
CA ASP A 185 8.46 3.47 -4.83
C ASP A 185 7.06 3.11 -5.37
N LEU A 186 6.02 3.24 -4.55
CA LEU A 186 4.63 3.07 -4.98
C LEU A 186 4.21 4.10 -6.02
N ARG A 187 4.55 5.39 -5.84
CA ARG A 187 4.29 6.42 -6.86
C ARG A 187 5.00 6.14 -8.18
N ARG A 188 6.22 5.60 -8.13
CA ARG A 188 6.96 5.16 -9.33
C ARG A 188 6.25 4.00 -10.02
N LEU A 189 5.74 3.03 -9.26
CA LEU A 189 4.94 1.92 -9.78
C LEU A 189 3.64 2.42 -10.43
N GLU A 190 2.86 3.25 -9.73
CA GLU A 190 1.64 3.90 -10.23
C GLU A 190 1.90 4.62 -11.56
N SER A 191 2.98 5.42 -11.61
CA SER A 191 3.39 6.14 -12.82
C SER A 191 3.73 5.21 -13.99
N ARG A 192 4.35 4.05 -13.73
CA ARG A 192 4.66 3.06 -14.76
C ARG A 192 3.39 2.40 -15.28
N VAL A 193 2.44 2.06 -14.41
CA VAL A 193 1.14 1.52 -14.80
C VAL A 193 0.43 2.49 -15.75
N LEU A 194 0.31 3.77 -15.36
CA LEU A 194 -0.34 4.79 -16.19
C LEU A 194 0.36 4.99 -17.55
N ARG A 195 1.70 4.89 -17.61
CA ARG A 195 2.43 4.94 -18.89
C ARG A 195 2.11 3.75 -19.78
N ILE A 196 1.99 2.55 -19.21
CA ILE A 196 1.61 1.33 -19.95
C ILE A 196 0.20 1.50 -20.52
N GLU A 197 -0.77 1.90 -19.70
CA GLU A 197 -2.15 2.09 -20.14
C GLU A 197 -2.27 3.16 -21.23
N ARG A 198 -1.61 4.31 -21.07
CA ARG A 198 -1.58 5.36 -22.11
C ARG A 198 -0.96 4.86 -23.43
N SER A 199 0.10 4.04 -23.35
CA SER A 199 0.71 3.47 -24.56
C SER A 199 -0.23 2.51 -25.29
N ARG A 200 -1.06 1.77 -24.54
CA ARG A 200 -2.08 0.88 -25.10
C ARG A 200 -3.24 1.66 -25.72
N GLY A 201 -3.75 2.67 -25.03
CA GLY A 201 -4.81 3.55 -25.55
C GLY A 201 -4.41 4.19 -26.89
N ARG A 202 -3.18 4.67 -27.00
CA ARG A 202 -2.64 5.21 -28.27
C ARG A 202 -2.55 4.15 -29.37
N ALA A 203 -2.06 2.95 -29.07
CA ALA A 203 -1.98 1.87 -30.05
C ALA A 203 -3.35 1.45 -30.59
N SER A 204 -4.38 1.42 -29.72
CA SER A 204 -5.76 1.12 -30.12
C SER A 204 -6.36 2.22 -30.99
N THR A 205 -6.11 3.51 -30.71
CA THR A 205 -6.61 4.62 -31.53
C THR A 205 -5.99 4.66 -32.93
N THR A 206 -4.70 4.30 -33.07
CA THR A 206 -4.03 4.29 -34.38
C THR A 206 -4.57 3.19 -35.30
N MET A 207 -5.01 2.04 -34.77
CA MET A 207 -5.57 0.96 -35.58
C MET A 207 -7.00 1.22 -36.07
N THR A 208 -7.78 2.06 -35.40
CA THR A 208 -9.14 2.41 -35.84
C THR A 208 -9.16 3.47 -36.96
N SER A 209 -8.03 4.15 -37.21
CA SER A 209 -7.91 5.19 -38.24
C SER A 209 -7.43 4.67 -39.61
N GLN A 210 -7.21 3.37 -39.77
CA GLN A 210 -6.74 2.75 -41.04
C GLN A 210 -7.80 1.87 -41.72
N LYS A 211 -9.05 2.35 -41.80
CA LYS A 211 -9.97 1.88 -42.85
C LYS A 211 -10.29 3.05 -43.79
N PRO A 212 -9.52 3.23 -44.88
CA PRO A 212 -10.04 3.92 -46.04
C PRO A 212 -11.08 3.00 -46.69
N PHE A 213 -12.27 3.57 -46.96
CA PHE A 213 -13.15 3.05 -47.99
C PHE A 213 -12.47 3.15 -49.36
#